data_AF-A0A9X9PZU1-F1
#
_entry.id   AF-A0A9X9PZU1-F1
#
_cell.length_a   1.000
_cell.length_b   1.000
_cell.length_c   1.000
_cell.angle_alpha   90.00
_cell.angle_beta   90.00
_cell.angle_gamma   90.00
#
_symmetry.space_group_name_H-M   'P 1'
#
loop_
_entity.id
_entity.type
_entity.pdbx_description
1 polymer ?
#
loop_
_entity_poly.entity_id
_entity_poly.type
_entity_poly.pdbx_seq_one_letter_code
_entity_poly.pdbx_strand_id
1 'polypeptide(L)'
;MQIELSTCFFLCLLPLSFSATRRYYLGAVELSWDYMQSELLGALHVDARFSPRVPSSLPFNTSVMYKKTVFVEFTDDLFNIAKPRPPWMGLLGPTIRAEVYDTVVIILKNMASHPVSLHAVGVSYWKASEGAEYEDQTSQKEKEDDKVIPGESHTYVWQVLKENGPMASDPPCLTYSYFSHVDLVKDLNS
;
A
#
# COMPACT_ATOMS: atom_id res chain seq x y z
N MET A 1 47.92 36.94 6.28
CA MET A 1 47.53 35.81 5.40
C MET A 1 46.95 34.71 6.28
N GLN A 2 45.69 34.83 6.73
CA GLN A 2 45.03 33.75 7.51
C GLN A 2 43.51 34.02 7.68
N ILE A 3 42.71 33.96 6.60
CA ILE A 3 41.24 34.06 6.71
C ILE A 3 40.48 32.99 5.88
N GLU A 4 41.13 32.18 5.06
CA GLU A 4 40.43 31.30 4.08
C GLU A 4 40.18 29.85 4.52
N LEU A 5 40.29 29.49 5.81
CA LEU A 5 40.16 28.10 6.26
C LEU A 5 38.91 27.78 7.09
N SER A 6 38.11 28.79 7.46
CA SER A 6 36.96 28.57 8.36
C SER A 6 35.61 28.36 7.65
N THR A 7 35.53 28.59 6.34
CA THR A 7 34.27 28.54 5.58
C THR A 7 33.90 27.14 5.05
N CYS A 8 34.88 26.23 4.88
CA CYS A 8 34.59 24.87 4.40
C CYS A 8 34.05 23.92 5.48
N PHE A 9 34.27 24.19 6.78
CA PHE A 9 33.84 23.27 7.83
C PHE A 9 32.36 23.43 8.24
N PHE A 10 31.71 24.52 7.83
CA PHE A 10 30.31 24.83 8.20
C PHE A 10 29.26 24.30 7.21
N LEU A 11 29.68 23.77 6.05
CA LEU A 11 28.78 23.26 5.00
C LEU A 11 28.41 21.77 5.17
N CYS A 12 29.03 21.04 6.11
CA CYS A 12 28.75 19.62 6.35
C CYS A 12 27.67 19.34 7.41
N LEU A 13 27.01 20.36 7.97
CA LEU A 13 25.98 20.22 9.01
C LEU A 13 24.56 20.59 8.52
N LEU A 14 24.37 20.80 7.22
CA LEU A 14 23.02 20.89 6.68
C LEU A 14 22.50 19.45 6.51
N PRO A 15 21.41 19.05 7.18
CA PRO A 15 20.73 17.83 6.82
C PRO A 15 20.25 18.03 5.38
N LEU A 16 20.91 17.39 4.41
CA LEU A 16 20.35 17.24 3.08
C LEU A 16 19.08 16.41 3.25
N SER A 17 17.93 17.07 3.32
CA SER A 17 16.64 16.40 3.14
C SER A 17 16.60 15.91 1.69
N PHE A 18 16.93 14.64 1.50
CA PHE A 18 16.91 14.01 0.20
C PHE A 18 15.46 13.65 -0.12
N SER A 19 14.80 14.42 -0.97
CA SER A 19 13.47 14.08 -1.49
C SER A 19 13.60 12.89 -2.44
N ALA A 20 12.99 11.75 -2.11
CA ALA A 20 12.94 10.58 -2.99
C ALA A 20 11.53 10.33 -3.52
N THR A 21 11.44 9.82 -4.76
CA THR A 21 10.20 9.26 -5.29
C THR A 21 10.18 7.75 -5.07
N ARG A 22 9.25 7.28 -4.23
CA ARG A 22 9.09 5.85 -3.91
C ARG A 22 7.92 5.28 -4.70
N ARG A 23 8.15 4.25 -5.49
CA ARG A 23 7.14 3.64 -6.37
C ARG A 23 6.68 2.29 -5.83
N TYR A 24 5.37 2.09 -5.79
CA TYR A 24 4.73 0.85 -5.38
C TYR A 24 3.69 0.42 -6.42
N TYR A 25 3.58 -0.89 -6.62
CA TYR A 25 2.60 -1.49 -7.52
C TYR A 25 1.70 -2.38 -6.68
N LEU A 26 0.44 -1.97 -6.51
CA LEU A 26 -0.52 -2.67 -5.68
C LEU A 26 -1.61 -3.30 -6.55
N GLY A 27 -1.97 -4.54 -6.26
CA GLY A 27 -3.18 -5.17 -6.79
C GLY A 27 -4.19 -5.41 -5.69
N ALA A 28 -5.46 -5.09 -5.93
CA ALA A 28 -6.56 -5.60 -5.10
C ALA A 28 -6.93 -6.99 -5.60
N VAL A 29 -6.69 -8.02 -4.79
CA VAL A 29 -6.80 -9.43 -5.20
C VAL A 29 -7.76 -10.17 -4.27
N GLU A 30 -8.64 -10.97 -4.86
CA GLU A 30 -9.53 -11.86 -4.12
C GLU A 30 -8.84 -13.19 -3.80
N LEU A 31 -8.87 -13.61 -2.54
CA LEU A 31 -8.35 -14.88 -2.06
C LEU A 31 -9.34 -15.56 -1.10
N SER A 32 -9.11 -16.84 -0.79
CA SER A 32 -9.87 -17.56 0.22
C SER A 32 -9.09 -17.64 1.52
N TRP A 33 -9.75 -17.39 2.65
CA TRP A 33 -9.13 -17.27 3.97
C TRP A 33 -9.91 -18.05 5.03
N ASP A 34 -9.23 -18.82 5.87
CA ASP A 34 -9.87 -19.66 6.90
C ASP A 34 -9.66 -19.20 8.35
N TYR A 35 -8.88 -18.14 8.56
CA TYR A 35 -8.50 -17.63 9.90
C TYR A 35 -7.81 -18.65 10.83
N MET A 36 -7.52 -19.87 10.38
CA MET A 36 -6.95 -20.95 11.20
C MET A 36 -5.53 -21.31 10.75
N GLN A 37 -5.27 -21.32 9.45
CA GLN A 37 -3.96 -21.68 8.88
C GLN A 37 -3.32 -20.46 8.22
N SER A 38 -2.25 -19.96 8.86
CA SER A 38 -1.42 -18.86 8.35
C SER A 38 -0.76 -19.14 6.99
N GLU A 39 -0.74 -20.39 6.52
CA GLU A 39 -0.01 -20.82 5.31
C GLU A 39 -0.79 -20.71 3.99
N LEU A 40 -2.10 -20.38 4.03
CA LEU A 40 -2.91 -20.20 2.81
C LEU A 40 -2.37 -19.09 1.87
N LEU A 41 -1.55 -18.18 2.40
CA LEU A 41 -0.91 -17.11 1.62
C LEU A 41 0.28 -17.59 0.78
N GLY A 42 0.84 -18.77 1.10
CA GLY A 42 1.82 -19.43 0.25
C GLY A 42 1.27 -19.80 -1.12
N ALA A 43 -0.06 -19.87 -1.29
CA ALA A 43 -0.70 -20.17 -2.57
C ALA A 43 -0.53 -19.05 -3.63
N LEU A 44 -0.31 -17.79 -3.22
CA LEU A 44 0.03 -16.71 -4.14
C LEU A 44 1.50 -16.74 -4.59
N HIS A 45 2.31 -17.60 -3.97
CA HIS A 45 3.75 -17.73 -4.24
C HIS A 45 4.07 -18.78 -5.31
N VAL A 46 3.07 -19.50 -5.82
CA VAL A 46 3.28 -20.62 -6.74
C VAL A 46 2.79 -20.28 -8.13
N ASP A 47 3.72 -20.24 -9.07
CA ASP A 47 3.51 -20.16 -10.52
C ASP A 47 2.35 -21.10 -10.92
N ALA A 48 1.47 -20.65 -11.83
CA ALA A 48 0.19 -21.29 -12.19
C ALA A 48 0.31 -22.67 -12.86
N ARG A 49 1.40 -23.40 -12.64
CA ARG A 49 1.74 -24.69 -13.28
C ARG A 49 2.14 -25.81 -12.32
N PHE A 50 2.26 -25.57 -11.01
CA PHE A 50 2.62 -26.64 -10.08
C PHE A 50 1.77 -26.60 -8.81
N SER A 51 0.90 -27.59 -8.64
CA SER A 51 0.19 -27.85 -7.38
C SER A 51 1.11 -28.64 -6.44
N PRO A 52 1.52 -28.11 -5.27
CA PRO A 52 2.21 -28.92 -4.29
C PRO A 52 1.16 -29.70 -3.49
N ARG A 53 1.13 -31.02 -3.68
CA ARG A 53 0.43 -31.95 -2.81
C ARG A 53 1.09 -31.92 -1.43
N VAL A 54 0.53 -31.18 -0.49
CA VAL A 54 0.89 -31.30 0.93
C VAL A 54 -0.04 -32.32 1.59
N PRO A 55 0.48 -33.28 2.40
CA PRO A 55 -0.34 -34.31 3.05
C PRO A 55 -1.27 -33.68 4.09
N SER A 56 -2.57 -33.93 3.96
CA SER A 56 -3.59 -33.55 4.94
C SER A 56 -3.36 -34.30 6.25
N SER A 57 -3.11 -33.56 7.34
CA SER A 57 -3.13 -34.13 8.68
C SER A 57 -4.28 -33.54 9.51
N LEU A 58 -5.11 -34.48 9.99
CA LEU A 58 -6.26 -34.40 10.90
C LEU A 58 -7.66 -33.99 10.36
N PRO A 59 -8.72 -34.74 10.75
CA PRO A 59 -10.08 -34.52 10.31
C PRO A 59 -10.78 -33.51 11.23
N PHE A 60 -10.44 -32.24 11.12
CA PHE A 60 -11.37 -31.18 11.51
C PHE A 60 -12.18 -30.80 10.28
N ASN A 61 -13.35 -31.43 10.18
CA ASN A 61 -14.30 -31.25 9.09
C ASN A 61 -14.83 -29.81 9.12
N THR A 62 -14.71 -29.13 7.99
CA THR A 62 -15.13 -27.74 7.67
C THR A 62 -14.35 -26.60 8.31
N SER A 63 -13.12 -26.36 7.84
CA SER A 63 -12.58 -24.99 7.83
C SER A 63 -13.52 -24.13 6.97
N VAL A 64 -14.11 -23.09 7.57
CA VAL A 64 -14.99 -22.15 6.87
C VAL A 64 -14.09 -21.21 6.06
N MET A 65 -14.16 -21.32 4.74
CA MET A 65 -13.43 -20.43 3.83
C MET A 65 -14.24 -19.17 3.58
N TYR A 66 -13.66 -18.02 3.88
CA TYR A 66 -14.19 -16.71 3.56
C TYR A 66 -13.49 -16.18 2.31
N LYS A 67 -14.26 -15.65 1.37
CA LYS A 67 -13.69 -14.85 0.27
C LYS A 67 -13.25 -13.51 0.86
N LYS A 68 -12.03 -13.07 0.53
CA LYS A 68 -11.36 -11.87 1.04
C LYS A 68 -10.75 -11.08 -0.10
N THR A 69 -10.87 -9.75 -0.08
CA THR A 69 -10.09 -8.87 -0.96
C THR A 69 -8.97 -8.23 -0.18
N VAL A 70 -7.73 -8.37 -0.64
CA VAL A 70 -6.55 -7.79 0.02
C VAL A 70 -5.67 -7.05 -0.97
N PHE A 71 -4.90 -6.10 -0.47
CA PHE A 71 -3.84 -5.46 -1.26
C PHE A 71 -2.59 -6.34 -1.30
N VAL A 72 -2.07 -6.57 -2.50
CA VAL A 72 -0.86 -7.36 -2.76
C VAL A 72 0.15 -6.48 -3.51
N GLU A 73 1.42 -6.51 -3.11
CA GLU A 73 2.47 -5.78 -3.83
C GLU A 73 3.01 -6.61 -5.00
N PHE A 74 3.27 -5.96 -6.12
CA PHE A 74 3.89 -6.53 -7.32
C PHE A 74 5.27 -5.91 -7.57
N THR A 75 6.09 -6.61 -8.37
CA THR A 75 7.44 -6.15 -8.71
C THR A 75 7.46 -4.92 -9.61
N ASP A 76 6.46 -4.81 -10.50
CA ASP A 76 6.41 -3.85 -11.60
C ASP A 76 4.95 -3.57 -12.05
N ASP A 77 4.83 -2.71 -13.06
CA ASP A 77 3.58 -2.27 -13.69
C ASP A 77 2.91 -3.34 -14.56
N LEU A 78 3.54 -4.50 -14.76
CA LEU A 78 2.94 -5.61 -15.51
C LEU A 78 2.05 -6.46 -14.61
N PHE A 79 2.19 -6.36 -13.27
CA PHE A 79 1.40 -7.10 -12.28
C PHE A 79 1.46 -8.63 -12.47
N ASN A 80 2.60 -9.14 -12.96
CA ASN A 80 2.80 -10.56 -13.21
C ASN A 80 3.34 -11.32 -11.99
N ILE A 81 4.26 -10.69 -11.23
CA ILE A 81 4.98 -11.32 -10.13
C ILE A 81 4.66 -10.58 -8.83
N ALA A 82 3.95 -11.25 -7.92
CA ALA A 82 3.72 -10.75 -6.57
C ALA A 82 5.01 -10.79 -5.76
N LYS A 83 5.27 -9.74 -4.96
CA LYS A 83 6.42 -9.70 -4.06
C LYS A 83 6.21 -10.70 -2.91
N PRO A 84 7.31 -11.32 -2.43
CA PRO A 84 7.23 -12.22 -1.29
C PRO A 84 6.75 -11.46 -0.05
N ARG A 85 5.77 -12.02 0.64
CA ARG A 85 5.19 -11.44 1.84
C ARG A 85 5.60 -12.22 3.09
N PRO A 86 5.97 -11.54 4.19
CA PRO A 86 6.28 -12.22 5.44
C PRO A 86 5.08 -13.01 5.99
N PRO A 87 5.30 -14.17 6.63
CA PRO A 87 4.22 -15.03 7.11
C PRO A 87 3.34 -14.36 8.17
N TRP A 88 3.91 -13.44 8.96
CA TRP A 88 3.20 -12.71 10.01
C TRP A 88 2.24 -11.63 9.48
N MET A 89 2.26 -11.30 8.19
CA MET A 89 1.48 -10.19 7.64
C MET A 89 -0.01 -10.54 7.46
N GLY A 90 -0.38 -11.83 7.40
CA GLY A 90 -1.79 -12.25 7.41
C GLY A 90 -2.63 -11.63 6.29
N LEU A 91 -3.69 -10.88 6.62
CA LEU A 91 -4.54 -10.18 5.66
C LEU A 91 -4.08 -8.74 5.36
N LEU A 92 -3.03 -8.25 6.04
CA LEU A 92 -2.55 -6.89 5.84
C LEU A 92 -1.97 -6.71 4.45
N GLY A 93 -2.22 -5.52 3.90
CA GLY A 93 -1.55 -5.04 2.71
C GLY A 93 -0.05 -4.79 2.96
N PRO A 94 0.73 -4.63 1.88
CA PRO A 94 2.17 -4.34 1.98
C PRO A 94 2.45 -3.04 2.74
N THR A 95 3.52 -3.04 3.54
CA THR A 95 3.93 -1.85 4.29
C THR A 95 4.61 -0.83 3.37
N ILE A 96 3.97 0.32 3.21
CA ILE A 96 4.53 1.48 2.52
C ILE A 96 5.35 2.29 3.53
N ARG A 97 6.59 2.64 3.18
CA ARG A 97 7.48 3.46 4.02
C ARG A 97 7.93 4.67 3.24
N ALA A 98 7.88 5.83 3.90
CA ALA A 98 8.32 7.09 3.34
C ALA A 98 8.90 7.98 4.43
N GLU A 99 9.84 8.83 4.05
CA GLU A 99 10.45 9.84 4.89
C GLU A 99 9.85 11.21 4.57
N VAL A 100 10.07 12.17 5.47
CA VAL A 100 9.66 13.55 5.23
C VAL A 100 10.32 14.07 3.95
N TYR A 101 9.52 14.71 3.10
CA TYR A 101 9.82 15.19 1.75
C TYR A 101 9.78 14.15 0.63
N ASP A 102 9.48 12.89 0.93
CA ASP A 102 9.28 11.90 -0.12
C ASP A 102 7.95 12.09 -0.86
N THR A 103 7.94 11.66 -2.12
CA THR A 103 6.71 11.47 -2.90
C THR A 103 6.49 9.98 -3.11
N VAL A 104 5.37 9.46 -2.62
CA VAL A 104 4.97 8.08 -2.83
C VAL A 104 4.04 8.00 -4.03
N VAL A 105 4.40 7.19 -5.02
CA VAL A 105 3.61 6.97 -6.24
C VAL A 105 3.16 5.52 -6.25
N ILE A 106 1.85 5.31 -6.22
CA ILE A 106 1.25 3.99 -6.11
C ILE A 106 0.37 3.75 -7.32
N ILE A 107 0.66 2.69 -8.06
CA ILE A 107 -0.19 2.25 -9.15
C ILE A 107 -1.03 1.11 -8.61
N LEU A 108 -2.32 1.38 -8.38
CA LEU A 108 -3.30 0.38 -7.98
C LEU A 108 -3.93 -0.23 -9.22
N LYS A 109 -3.92 -1.56 -9.33
CA LYS A 109 -4.72 -2.32 -10.30
C LYS A 109 -5.82 -3.07 -9.58
N ASN A 110 -7.07 -2.85 -9.98
CA ASN A 110 -8.18 -3.61 -9.42
C ASN A 110 -8.31 -4.96 -10.13
N MET A 111 -7.94 -6.05 -9.46
CA MET A 111 -8.07 -7.42 -9.95
C MET A 111 -9.22 -8.17 -9.24
N ALA A 112 -10.00 -7.47 -8.40
CA ALA A 112 -11.14 -7.99 -7.68
C ALA A 112 -12.43 -7.86 -8.50
N SER A 113 -13.51 -8.49 -8.03
CA SER A 113 -14.80 -8.48 -8.71
C SER A 113 -15.68 -7.25 -8.42
N HIS A 114 -15.25 -6.39 -7.50
CA HIS A 114 -15.96 -5.17 -7.09
C HIS A 114 -15.05 -3.94 -7.16
N PRO A 115 -15.62 -2.73 -7.24
CA PRO A 115 -14.84 -1.50 -7.22
C PRO A 115 -14.10 -1.34 -5.89
N VAL A 116 -12.89 -0.80 -5.96
CA VAL A 116 -12.03 -0.49 -4.81
C VAL A 116 -11.39 0.88 -5.01
N SER A 117 -10.85 1.46 -3.95
CA SER A 117 -10.02 2.67 -4.01
C SER A 117 -8.80 2.56 -3.11
N LEU A 118 -8.02 3.62 -3.00
CA LEU A 118 -6.86 3.69 -2.10
C LEU A 118 -6.82 5.02 -1.36
N HIS A 119 -7.26 5.00 -0.11
CA HIS A 119 -7.23 6.15 0.78
C HIS A 119 -6.12 6.02 1.81
N ALA A 120 -5.29 7.05 1.95
CA ALA A 120 -4.20 7.08 2.91
C ALA A 120 -4.49 8.01 4.09
N VAL A 121 -4.07 7.57 5.28
CA VAL A 121 -4.09 8.40 6.49
C VAL A 121 -2.67 8.91 6.77
N GLY A 122 -2.55 10.17 7.23
CA GLY A 122 -1.29 10.70 7.74
C GLY A 122 -0.30 11.19 6.68
N VAL A 123 -0.75 11.37 5.43
CA VAL A 123 0.02 11.96 4.33
C VAL A 123 -0.83 13.00 3.61
N SER A 124 -0.19 13.90 2.87
CA SER A 124 -0.89 14.89 2.06
C SER A 124 -1.09 14.37 0.64
N TYR A 125 -2.20 14.71 0.02
CA TYR A 125 -2.53 14.32 -1.35
C TYR A 125 -3.37 15.42 -2.03
N TRP A 126 -3.36 15.40 -3.35
CA TRP A 126 -4.32 16.17 -4.15
C TRP A 126 -5.59 15.35 -4.34
N LYS A 127 -6.69 16.02 -4.70
CA LYS A 127 -8.01 15.38 -4.80
C LYS A 127 -8.05 14.16 -5.71
N ALA A 128 -7.31 14.16 -6.84
CA ALA A 128 -7.15 13.00 -7.71
C ALA A 128 -6.32 11.83 -7.14
N SER A 129 -6.05 11.81 -5.84
CA SER A 129 -5.25 10.80 -5.12
C SER A 129 -5.74 10.58 -3.68
N GLU A 130 -6.97 11.00 -3.39
CA GLU A 130 -7.61 10.81 -2.08
C GLU A 130 -8.26 9.42 -1.95
N GLY A 131 -8.89 8.95 -3.03
CA GLY A 131 -9.55 7.66 -3.10
C GLY A 131 -10.87 7.58 -2.33
N ALA A 132 -11.64 8.66 -2.23
CA ALA A 132 -12.89 8.69 -1.48
C ALA A 132 -13.97 9.54 -2.17
N GLU A 133 -15.07 8.88 -2.55
CA GLU A 133 -16.21 9.53 -3.22
C GLU A 133 -17.11 10.29 -2.23
N TYR A 134 -17.27 11.59 -2.42
CA TYR A 134 -18.27 12.41 -1.72
C TYR A 134 -18.59 13.71 -2.49
N GLU A 135 -19.51 14.53 -1.95
CA GLU A 135 -19.83 15.84 -2.53
C GLU A 135 -18.74 16.87 -2.15
N ASP A 136 -17.72 16.95 -3.01
CA ASP A 136 -16.47 17.67 -2.80
C ASP A 136 -16.17 18.76 -3.85
N GLN A 137 -17.10 18.97 -4.79
CA GLN A 137 -17.02 19.93 -5.89
C GLN A 137 -15.80 19.73 -6.83
N THR A 138 -15.27 18.52 -6.91
CA THR A 138 -14.16 18.20 -7.83
C THR A 138 -14.63 17.90 -9.25
N SER A 139 -13.71 18.06 -10.20
CA SER A 139 -13.95 17.71 -11.61
C SER A 139 -14.04 16.20 -11.81
N GLN A 140 -14.66 15.75 -12.91
CA GLN A 140 -14.77 14.32 -13.21
C GLN A 140 -13.42 13.59 -13.24
N LYS A 141 -12.36 14.28 -13.69
CA LYS A 141 -11.00 13.72 -13.73
C LYS A 141 -10.41 13.51 -12.33
N GLU A 142 -10.74 14.41 -11.40
CA GLU A 142 -10.34 14.32 -9.99
C GLU A 142 -11.20 13.34 -9.19
N LYS A 143 -12.14 12.64 -9.84
CA LYS A 143 -12.96 11.56 -9.27
C LYS A 143 -12.60 10.18 -9.82
N GLU A 144 -11.61 10.09 -10.70
CA GLU A 144 -11.14 8.81 -11.24
C GLU A 144 -10.48 7.95 -10.15
N ASP A 145 -9.96 8.57 -9.10
CA ASP A 145 -9.32 7.92 -7.95
C ASP A 145 -10.33 7.39 -6.92
N ASP A 146 -11.51 8.02 -6.84
CA ASP A 146 -12.56 7.69 -5.88
C ASP A 146 -13.04 6.25 -6.00
N LYS A 147 -13.00 5.69 -7.22
CA LYS A 147 -13.50 4.36 -7.52
C LYS A 147 -12.80 3.73 -8.72
N VAL A 148 -11.88 2.81 -8.45
CA VAL A 148 -11.23 1.98 -9.48
C VAL A 148 -12.09 0.75 -9.73
N ILE A 149 -12.75 0.70 -10.88
CA ILE A 149 -13.60 -0.43 -11.28
C ILE A 149 -12.77 -1.68 -11.62
N PRO A 150 -13.37 -2.89 -11.58
CA PRO A 150 -12.66 -4.13 -11.93
C PRO A 150 -11.93 -4.08 -13.27
N GLY A 151 -10.67 -4.49 -13.29
CA GLY A 151 -9.80 -4.52 -14.46
C GLY A 151 -9.02 -3.22 -14.73
N GLU A 152 -9.47 -2.10 -14.17
CA GLU A 152 -8.83 -0.79 -14.35
C GLU A 152 -7.68 -0.56 -13.36
N SER A 153 -6.90 0.48 -13.64
CA SER A 153 -5.82 0.92 -12.77
C SER A 153 -5.83 2.43 -12.57
N HIS A 154 -5.47 2.87 -11.37
CA HIS A 154 -5.30 4.29 -11.05
C HIS A 154 -3.95 4.55 -10.38
N THR A 155 -3.40 5.74 -10.60
CA THR A 155 -2.15 6.17 -9.96
C THR A 155 -2.43 7.18 -8.86
N TYR A 156 -2.13 6.81 -7.62
CA TYR A 156 -2.21 7.67 -6.46
C TYR A 156 -0.84 8.30 -6.18
N VAL A 157 -0.82 9.61 -5.93
CA VAL A 157 0.39 10.36 -5.59
C VAL A 157 0.21 11.01 -4.22
N TRP A 158 0.99 10.53 -3.25
CA TRP A 158 1.00 11.05 -1.89
C TRP A 158 2.31 11.79 -1.63
N GLN A 159 2.21 12.94 -0.97
CA GLN A 159 3.32 13.79 -0.59
C GLN A 159 3.48 13.74 0.92
N VAL A 160 4.68 13.39 1.38
CA VAL A 160 5.01 13.42 2.80
C VAL A 160 5.60 14.78 3.11
N LEU A 161 4.75 15.73 3.47
CA LEU A 161 5.16 17.09 3.82
C LEU A 161 5.76 17.13 5.23
N LYS A 162 6.38 18.26 5.58
CA LYS A 162 7.04 18.45 6.88
C LYS A 162 6.04 18.28 8.04
N GLU A 163 4.83 18.77 7.85
CA GLU A 163 3.71 18.69 8.78
C GLU A 163 3.15 17.26 8.96
N ASN A 164 3.45 16.34 8.04
CA ASN A 164 3.09 14.92 8.17
C ASN A 164 4.13 14.13 8.99
N GLY A 165 5.32 14.70 9.21
CA GLY A 165 6.43 14.04 9.89
C GLY A 165 6.25 13.95 11.41
N PRO A 166 7.03 13.07 12.09
CA PRO A 166 7.04 12.99 13.54
C PRO A 166 7.52 14.29 14.19
N MET A 167 6.90 14.66 15.30
CA MET A 167 7.37 15.72 16.19
C MET A 167 8.57 15.25 17.01
N ALA A 168 9.26 16.18 17.69
CA ALA A 168 10.44 15.85 18.49
C ALA A 168 10.16 14.87 19.66
N SER A 169 8.91 14.80 20.13
CA SER A 169 8.47 13.87 21.18
C SER A 169 7.98 12.52 20.64
N ASP A 170 7.77 12.42 19.32
CA ASP A 170 7.23 11.22 18.70
C ASP A 170 8.32 10.15 18.51
N PRO A 171 7.93 8.88 18.35
CA PRO A 171 8.86 7.86 17.90
C PRO A 171 9.44 8.22 16.51
N PRO A 172 10.61 7.68 16.14
CA PRO A 172 11.25 7.97 14.86
C PRO A 172 10.41 7.64 13.62
N CYS A 173 9.38 6.80 13.75
CA CYS A 173 8.48 6.42 12.67
C CYS A 173 7.04 6.33 13.20
N LEU A 174 6.13 7.09 12.59
CA LEU A 174 4.71 7.05 12.89
C LEU A 174 4.05 5.87 12.17
N THR A 175 3.05 5.27 12.81
CA THR A 175 2.28 4.17 12.22
C THR A 175 0.94 4.70 11.71
N TYR A 176 0.77 4.68 10.39
CA TYR A 176 -0.48 5.00 9.72
C TYR A 176 -0.96 3.80 8.88
N SER A 177 -2.16 3.93 8.33
CA SER A 177 -2.80 2.91 7.51
C SER A 177 -3.33 3.51 6.21
N TYR A 178 -3.60 2.63 5.25
CA TYR A 178 -4.34 2.94 4.05
C TYR A 178 -5.39 1.83 3.83
N PHE A 179 -6.49 2.15 3.17
CA PHE A 179 -7.59 1.22 2.93
C PHE A 179 -8.43 1.66 1.73
N SER A 180 -9.29 0.78 1.22
CA SER A 180 -10.31 1.18 0.24
C SER A 180 -11.44 1.94 0.94
N HIS A 181 -11.91 3.00 0.30
CA HIS A 181 -12.91 3.94 0.83
C HIS A 181 -14.09 4.11 -0.14
N VAL A 182 -14.47 3.05 -0.87
CA VAL A 182 -15.67 3.05 -1.71
C VAL A 182 -16.90 2.80 -0.84
N ASP A 183 -16.83 1.76 0.01
CA ASP A 183 -17.82 1.47 1.05
C ASP A 183 -17.04 0.95 2.26
N LEU A 184 -16.71 1.85 3.19
CA LEU A 184 -15.83 1.54 4.32
C LEU A 184 -16.24 0.28 5.10
N VAL A 185 -17.55 0.04 5.24
CA VAL A 185 -18.07 -1.13 5.95
C VAL A 185 -17.78 -2.40 5.17
N LYS A 186 -18.06 -2.42 3.86
CA LYS A 186 -17.79 -3.60 3.05
C LYS A 186 -16.31 -3.80 2.80
N ASP A 187 -15.58 -2.73 2.50
CA ASP A 187 -14.18 -2.77 2.11
C ASP A 187 -13.31 -3.33 3.24
N LEU A 188 -13.52 -2.88 4.48
CA LEU A 188 -12.79 -3.38 5.65
C LEU A 188 -13.17 -4.81 6.07
N ASN A 189 -14.41 -5.23 5.78
CA ASN A 189 -14.92 -6.55 6.13
C ASN A 189 -14.88 -7.55 4.96
N SER A 190 -14.39 -7.11 3.80
CA SER A 190 -14.35 -7.89 2.56
C SER A 190 -13.54 -9.14 2.71
#